data_AF-A0A7Y2FIB5-F1
#
_entry.id   AF-A0A7Y2FIB5-F1
#
_cell.length_a   1.000
_cell.length_b   1.000
_cell.length_c   1.000
_cell.angle_alpha   90.00
_cell.angle_beta   90.00
_cell.angle_gamma   90.00
#
_symmetry.space_group_name_H-M   'P 1'
#
loop_
_entity.id
_entity.type
_entity.pdbx_description
1 polymer ?
#
loop_
_entity_poly.entity_id
_entity_poly.type
_entity_poly.pdbx_seq_one_letter_code
_entity_poly.pdbx_strand_id
1 'polypeptide(L)'
;GDTGYVRDRDAEFAARGVARSEILAEIDVTAREVEETLAGLTDADLAAMYPVAIAGVRFRVDDFLLHLASHLSFHLGQIDYHRRIVTGVSAGADALSIPELATAEPQ
;
A
#
# COMPACT_ATOMS: atom_id res chain seq x y z
N GLY A 1 9.93 1.30 8.53
CA GLY A 1 10.79 2.08 7.61
C GLY A 1 12.21 1.55 7.60
N ASP A 2 12.84 1.49 8.77
CA ASP A 2 14.16 0.88 8.98
C ASP A 2 14.04 -0.63 9.22
N THR A 3 13.45 -1.35 8.27
CA THR A 3 13.15 -2.79 8.40
C THR A 3 14.32 -3.69 7.97
N GLY A 4 15.44 -3.07 7.57
CA GLY A 4 16.56 -3.76 6.94
C GLY A 4 16.30 -4.15 5.48
N TYR A 5 15.13 -3.81 4.92
CA TYR A 5 14.83 -4.03 3.51
C TYR A 5 15.79 -3.23 2.61
N VAL A 6 16.46 -3.93 1.69
CA VAL A 6 17.32 -3.32 0.67
C VAL A 6 16.63 -3.49 -0.67
N ARG A 7 16.27 -2.35 -1.27
CA ARG A 7 15.55 -2.32 -2.54
C ARG A 7 16.42 -2.82 -3.69
N ASP A 8 15.96 -3.87 -4.39
CA ASP A 8 16.53 -4.32 -5.66
C ASP A 8 15.61 -3.90 -6.82
N ARG A 9 15.84 -2.67 -7.30
CA ARG A 9 15.01 -2.07 -8.35
C ARG A 9 15.11 -2.82 -9.68
N ASP A 10 16.27 -3.39 -10.02
CA ASP A 10 16.42 -4.08 -11.28
C ASP A 10 15.64 -5.40 -11.26
N ALA A 11 15.69 -6.13 -10.14
CA ALA A 11 14.92 -7.35 -9.95
C ALA A 11 13.40 -7.10 -9.98
N GLU A 12 12.90 -6.01 -9.36
CA GLU A 12 11.46 -5.63 -9.32
C GLU A 12 10.80 -5.66 -10.72
N PHE A 13 11.52 -5.29 -11.77
CA PHE A 13 10.98 -5.20 -13.13
C PHE A 13 11.52 -6.29 -14.08
N ALA A 14 12.63 -6.94 -13.75
CA ALA A 14 13.25 -7.97 -14.57
C ALA A 14 12.77 -9.40 -14.23
N ALA A 15 12.35 -9.66 -12.99
CA ALA A 15 11.92 -11.00 -12.58
C ALA A 15 10.73 -11.50 -13.41
N ARG A 16 10.80 -12.78 -13.83
CA ARG A 16 9.75 -13.47 -14.59
C ARG A 16 9.51 -14.83 -13.97
N GLY A 17 8.26 -15.29 -13.98
CA GLY A 17 7.91 -16.60 -13.43
C GLY A 17 8.01 -16.71 -11.91
N VAL A 18 7.91 -15.58 -11.19
CA VAL A 18 7.87 -15.54 -9.73
C VAL A 18 6.70 -16.38 -9.22
N ALA A 19 6.95 -17.24 -8.24
CA ALA A 19 5.91 -18.14 -7.73
C ALA A 19 4.82 -17.34 -7.02
N ARG A 20 3.54 -17.74 -7.17
CA ARG A 20 2.43 -17.07 -6.47
C ARG A 20 2.64 -17.04 -4.95
N SER A 21 3.18 -18.10 -4.37
CA SER A 21 3.48 -18.18 -2.93
C SER A 21 4.53 -17.16 -2.49
N GLU A 22 5.48 -16.83 -3.35
CA GLU A 22 6.52 -15.83 -3.08
C GLU A 22 5.92 -14.42 -3.10
N ILE A 23 5.12 -14.11 -4.12
CA ILE A 23 4.38 -12.83 -4.21
C ILE A 23 3.50 -12.62 -2.97
N LEU A 24 2.78 -13.66 -2.53
CA LEU A 24 1.95 -13.58 -1.34
C LEU A 24 2.79 -13.35 -0.07
N ALA A 25 3.91 -14.06 0.08
CA ALA A 25 4.79 -13.87 1.23
C ALA A 25 5.36 -12.44 1.28
N GLU A 26 5.75 -11.86 0.14
CA GLU A 26 6.22 -10.48 0.06
C GLU A 26 5.13 -9.46 0.42
N ILE A 27 3.88 -9.69 -0.03
CA ILE A 27 2.73 -8.86 0.35
C ILE A 27 2.50 -8.93 1.87
N ASP A 28 2.51 -10.13 2.45
CA ASP A 28 2.28 -10.31 3.90
C ASP A 28 3.37 -9.63 4.74
N VAL A 29 4.64 -9.76 4.32
CA VAL A 29 5.77 -9.06 4.96
C VAL A 29 5.59 -7.55 4.84
N THR A 30 5.27 -7.04 3.65
CA THR A 30 5.07 -5.61 3.42
C THR A 30 3.93 -5.05 4.27
N ALA A 31 2.80 -5.76 4.34
CA ALA A 31 1.64 -5.35 5.13
C ALA A 31 2.00 -5.21 6.62
N ARG A 32 2.67 -6.22 7.17
CA ARG A 32 3.13 -6.21 8.57
C ARG A 32 4.09 -5.07 8.85
N GLU A 33 5.07 -4.84 7.98
CA GLU A 33 6.05 -3.75 8.15
C GLU A 33 5.40 -2.36 8.09
N VAL A 34 4.40 -2.18 7.22
CA VAL A 34 3.62 -0.94 7.14
C VAL A 34 2.82 -0.75 8.43
N GLU A 35 2.11 -1.78 8.90
CA GLU A 35 1.33 -1.72 10.14
C GLU A 35 2.21 -1.37 11.36
N GLU A 36 3.31 -2.11 11.55
CA GLU A 36 4.27 -1.87 12.63
C GLU A 36 4.87 -0.46 12.56
N THR A 37 5.17 0.04 11.35
CA THR A 37 5.71 1.39 11.17
C THR A 37 4.67 2.45 11.52
N LEU A 38 3.44 2.32 11.02
CA LEU A 38 2.38 3.30 11.25
C LEU A 38 1.96 3.35 12.72
N ALA A 39 1.93 2.21 13.41
CA ALA A 39 1.61 2.13 14.84
C ALA A 39 2.61 2.89 15.74
N GLY A 40 3.84 3.09 15.27
CA GLY A 40 4.88 3.83 15.99
C GLY A 40 4.92 5.34 15.71
N LEU A 41 4.12 5.85 14.78
CA LEU A 41 4.15 7.27 14.42
C LEU A 41 3.41 8.12 15.44
N THR A 42 4.00 9.26 15.79
CA THR A 42 3.35 10.31 16.59
C THR A 42 2.75 11.39 15.71
N ASP A 43 1.83 12.19 16.26
CA ASP A 43 1.29 13.37 15.56
C ASP A 43 2.39 14.36 15.12
N ALA A 44 3.48 14.44 15.89
CA ALA A 44 4.63 15.28 15.55
C ALA A 44 5.38 14.74 14.33
N ASP A 45 5.52 13.41 14.21
CA ASP A 45 6.13 12.77 13.04
C ASP A 45 5.29 12.98 11.80
N LEU A 46 3.96 12.84 11.92
CA LEU A 46 3.00 13.07 10.84
C LEU A 46 3.06 14.51 10.33
N ALA A 47 3.19 15.49 11.23
CA ALA A 47 3.29 16.90 10.88
C ALA A 47 4.68 17.33 10.38
N ALA A 48 5.69 16.48 10.50
CA ALA A 48 7.05 16.78 10.07
C ALA A 48 7.18 16.80 8.54
N MET A 49 8.26 17.44 8.06
CA MET A 49 8.60 17.37 6.64
C MET A 49 9.17 16.00 6.29
N TYR A 50 8.68 15.38 5.21
CA TYR A 50 9.25 14.14 4.72
C TYR A 50 10.73 14.37 4.34
N PRO A 51 11.67 13.52 4.82
CA PRO A 51 13.10 13.83 4.77
C PRO A 51 13.69 13.84 3.36
N VAL A 52 13.02 13.23 2.38
CA VAL A 52 13.51 13.11 1.01
C VAL A 52 12.62 13.92 0.06
N ALA A 53 13.23 14.81 -0.72
CA ALA A 53 12.52 15.46 -1.82
C ALA A 53 12.27 14.46 -2.95
N ILE A 54 11.02 14.33 -3.39
CA ILE A 54 10.64 13.48 -4.52
C ILE A 54 10.31 14.38 -5.71
N ALA A 55 10.96 14.13 -6.85
CA ALA A 55 10.83 14.96 -8.05
C ALA A 55 11.05 16.46 -7.79
N GLY A 56 11.93 16.79 -6.82
CA GLY A 56 12.22 18.18 -6.42
C GLY A 56 11.16 18.85 -5.53
N VAL A 57 10.12 18.12 -5.10
CA VAL A 57 9.05 18.63 -4.25
C VAL A 57 9.25 18.16 -2.80
N ARG A 58 8.99 19.07 -1.85
CA ARG A 58 8.93 18.76 -0.40
C ARG A 58 7.48 18.84 0.08
N PHE A 59 7.11 17.93 0.97
CA PHE A 59 5.76 17.76 1.49
C PHE A 59 5.81 17.09 2.87
N ARG A 60 4.74 17.22 3.65
CA ARG A 60 4.64 16.64 4.99
C ARG A 60 4.45 15.13 4.92
N VAL A 61 4.77 14.45 6.02
CA VAL A 61 4.62 12.99 6.12
C VAL A 61 3.16 12.58 5.96
N ASP A 62 2.24 13.25 6.65
CA ASP A 62 0.80 12.98 6.57
C ASP A 62 0.23 13.16 5.15
N ASP A 63 0.55 14.25 4.47
CA ASP A 63 0.14 14.49 3.08
C ASP A 63 0.62 13.35 2.16
N PHE A 64 1.85 12.88 2.38
CA PHE A 64 2.41 11.81 1.57
C PHE A 64 1.81 10.43 1.89
N LEU A 65 1.52 10.14 3.17
CA LEU A 65 0.83 8.91 3.56
C LEU A 65 -0.58 8.86 2.99
N LEU A 66 -1.32 9.98 3.00
CA LEU A 66 -2.62 10.10 2.34
C LEU A 66 -2.52 9.84 0.83
N HIS A 67 -1.50 10.41 0.18
CA HIS A 67 -1.22 10.13 -1.22
C HIS A 67 -0.95 8.64 -1.48
N LEU A 68 -0.12 7.99 -0.66
CA LEU A 68 0.21 6.57 -0.80
C LEU A 68 -1.00 5.66 -0.58
N ALA A 69 -1.84 5.94 0.42
CA ALA A 69 -3.09 5.20 0.66
C ALA A 69 -4.06 5.31 -0.54
N SER A 70 -4.16 6.52 -1.11
CA SER A 70 -4.98 6.78 -2.30
C SER A 70 -4.42 6.06 -3.53
N HIS A 71 -3.09 6.06 -3.70
CA HIS A 71 -2.38 5.39 -4.79
C HIS A 71 -2.50 3.87 -4.71
N LEU A 72 -2.42 3.29 -3.50
CA LEU A 72 -2.67 1.87 -3.27
C LEU A 72 -4.10 1.48 -3.66
N SER A 73 -5.08 2.27 -3.22
CA SER A 73 -6.50 2.05 -3.55
C SER A 73 -6.75 2.10 -5.06
N PHE A 74 -6.10 3.04 -5.76
CA PHE A 74 -6.15 3.12 -7.22
C PHE A 74 -5.64 1.82 -7.89
N HIS A 75 -4.50 1.29 -7.44
CA HIS A 75 -3.95 0.05 -7.99
C HIS A 75 -4.78 -1.19 -7.64
N LEU A 76 -5.35 -1.28 -6.43
CA LEU A 76 -6.26 -2.36 -6.07
C LEU A 76 -7.49 -2.37 -6.98
N GLY A 77 -8.02 -1.19 -7.33
CA GLY A 77 -9.08 -1.06 -8.33
C GLY A 77 -8.68 -1.60 -9.71
N GLN A 78 -7.46 -1.30 -10.17
CA GLN A 78 -6.94 -1.83 -11.45
C GLN A 78 -6.81 -3.36 -11.43
N ILE A 79 -6.25 -3.91 -10.36
CA ILE A 79 -6.07 -5.35 -10.17
C ILE A 79 -7.43 -6.05 -10.13
N ASP A 80 -8.38 -5.52 -9.37
CA ASP A 80 -9.72 -6.10 -9.27
C ASP A 80 -10.46 -6.05 -10.61
N TYR A 81 -10.36 -4.94 -11.35
CA TYR A 81 -10.94 -4.84 -12.68
C TYR A 81 -10.35 -5.87 -13.64
N HIS A 82 -9.02 -6.01 -13.64
CA HIS A 82 -8.34 -7.04 -14.43
C HIS A 82 -8.81 -8.45 -14.03
N ARG A 83 -8.85 -8.76 -12.73
CA ARG A 83 -9.33 -10.05 -12.20
C ARG A 83 -10.76 -10.34 -12.69
N ARG A 84 -11.69 -9.39 -12.58
CA ARG A 84 -13.08 -9.55 -13.05
C ARG A 84 -13.15 -9.87 -14.54
N ILE A 85 -12.34 -9.18 -15.36
CA ILE A 85 -12.29 -9.43 -16.81
C ILE A 85 -11.79 -10.84 -17.12
N VAL A 86 -10.69 -11.28 -16.48
CA VAL A 86 -10.05 -12.55 -16.84
C VAL A 86 -10.72 -13.77 -16.23
N THR A 87 -11.42 -13.62 -15.10
CA THR A 87 -12.11 -14.74 -14.43
C THR A 87 -13.62 -14.77 -14.66
N GLY A 88 -14.23 -13.66 -15.10
CA GLY A 88 -15.69 -13.52 -15.21
C GLY A 88 -16.43 -13.40 -13.87
N VAL A 89 -15.71 -13.41 -12.74
CA VAL A 89 -16.29 -13.27 -11.40
C VAL A 89 -16.50 -11.79 -11.10
N SER A 90 -17.77 -11.36 -11.06
CA SER A 90 -18.16 -9.95 -10.96
C SER A 90 -18.08 -9.33 -9.56
N ALA A 91 -18.04 -10.16 -8.50
CA ALA A 91 -17.87 -9.71 -7.13
C ALA A 91 -16.61 -8.82 -7.01
N GLY A 92 -16.66 -7.76 -6.22
CA GLY A 92 -15.51 -6.87 -6.04
C GLY A 92 -14.49 -7.38 -5.02
N ALA A 93 -13.29 -6.82 -5.05
CA ALA A 93 -12.22 -7.11 -4.09
C ALA A 93 -12.42 -6.45 -2.71
N ASP A 94 -13.50 -5.69 -2.53
CA ASP A 94 -13.87 -4.98 -1.29
C ASP A 94 -12.77 -4.06 -0.71
N ALA A 95 -11.88 -3.55 -1.57
CA ALA A 95 -10.69 -2.78 -1.16
C ALA A 95 -10.97 -1.43 -0.46
N LEU A 96 -12.22 -0.96 -0.46
CA LEU A 96 -12.67 0.28 0.20
C LEU A 96 -14.04 0.02 0.85
N SER A 97 -14.11 -1.04 1.66
CA SER A 97 -15.35 -1.50 2.28
C SER A 97 -15.90 -0.46 3.27
N ILE A 98 -17.16 -0.05 3.10
CA ILE A 98 -17.82 0.91 4.00
C ILE A 98 -17.95 0.36 5.44
N PRO A 99 -18.29 -0.92 5.67
CA PRO A 99 -18.30 -1.52 7.00
C PRO A 99 -16.95 -1.48 7.74
N GLU A 100 -15.82 -1.33 7.04
CA GLU A 100 -14.49 -1.31 7.64
C GLU A 100 -14.03 0.10 8.05
N LEU A 101 -14.84 1.14 7.78
CA LEU A 101 -14.52 2.49 8.24
C LEU A 101 -14.52 2.53 9.78
N ALA A 102 -13.51 3.20 10.36
CA ALA A 102 -13.30 3.23 11.81
C ALA A 102 -14.49 3.78 12.63
N THR A 103 -15.38 4.54 12.00
CA THR A 103 -16.58 5.12 12.61
C THR A 103 -17.88 4.50 12.10
N ALA A 104 -17.82 3.35 11.41
CA ALA A 104 -19.00 2.68 10.89
C ALA A 104 -19.83 2.07 12.04
N GLU A 105 -21.14 2.33 12.03
CA GLU A 105 -22.11 1.75 12.96
C GLU A 105 -23.23 1.05 12.17
N PRO A 106 -23.70 -0.13 12.59
CA PRO A 106 -24.89 -0.76 12.00
C PRO A 106 -26.13 0.11 12.21
N GLN A 107 -27.02 0.13 11.20
CA GLN A 107 -28.37 0.70 11.35
C GLN A 107 -29.30 -0.25 12.10
#